data_AF-A2T7T0-F1
#
_entry.id   AF-A2T7T0-F1
#
_cell.length_a   1.000
_cell.length_b   1.000
_cell.length_c   1.000
_cell.angle_alpha   90.00
_cell.angle_beta   90.00
_cell.angle_gamma   90.00
#
_symmetry.space_group_name_H-M   'P 1'
#
loop_
_entity.id
_entity.type
_entity.pdbx_description
1 polymer ?
#
loop_
_entity_poly.entity_id
_entity_poly.type
_entity_poly.pdbx_seq_one_letter_code
_entity_poly.pdbx_strand_id
1 'polypeptide(L)'
;KDGNLCLHVPNPPSGISFPSMVDHPMPEERASKYENYFSASERLSLKRELSWYRGRRPRTAFTQNQIEVLENVFRVNCYPGIDIREDLAQKLNLE
;
A
#
# COMPACT_ATOMS: atom_id res chain seq x y z
N LYS A 1 32.95 19.97 9.80
CA LYS A 1 31.77 20.84 9.98
C LYS A 1 30.89 20.61 8.76
N ASP A 2 29.74 20.02 9.02
CA ASP A 2 29.17 18.97 8.17
C ASP A 2 28.52 19.50 6.89
N GLY A 3 28.75 18.76 5.80
CA GLY A 3 28.32 19.10 4.45
C GLY A 3 26.85 18.83 4.24
N ASN A 4 26.16 19.79 3.65
CA ASN A 4 24.79 19.64 3.15
C ASN A 4 24.81 18.67 1.97
N LEU A 5 24.42 17.41 2.20
CA LEU A 5 24.15 16.44 1.14
C LEU A 5 22.73 16.68 0.63
N CYS A 6 22.60 17.52 -0.39
CA CYS A 6 21.37 17.56 -1.19
C CYS A 6 21.20 16.19 -1.86
N LEU A 7 20.26 15.38 -1.36
CA LEU A 7 19.85 14.15 -2.02
C LEU A 7 19.14 14.51 -3.32
N HIS A 8 19.87 14.47 -4.43
CA HIS A 8 19.30 14.58 -5.77
C HIS A 8 18.42 13.35 -6.03
N VAL A 9 17.11 13.51 -5.83
CA VAL A 9 16.12 12.50 -6.22
C VAL A 9 16.14 12.46 -7.76
N PRO A 10 16.52 11.34 -8.41
CA PRO A 10 16.39 11.24 -9.84
C PRO A 10 14.89 11.27 -10.18
N ASN A 11 14.49 12.16 -11.10
CA ASN A 11 13.16 12.08 -11.67
C ASN A 11 12.96 10.67 -12.27
N PRO A 12 11.80 10.02 -12.05
CA PRO A 12 11.50 8.77 -12.73
C PRO A 12 11.54 9.01 -14.25
N PRO A 13 12.06 8.06 -15.05
CA PRO A 13 12.11 8.21 -16.49
C PRO A 13 10.70 8.44 -17.01
N SER A 14 10.50 9.62 -17.60
CA SER A 14 9.32 10.01 -18.34
C SER A 14 9.19 9.10 -19.56
N GLY A 15 8.55 7.94 -19.39
CA GLY A 15 8.46 6.93 -20.45
C GLY A 15 7.51 5.77 -20.22
N ILE A 16 6.86 5.66 -19.05
CA ILE A 16 5.75 4.72 -18.87
C ILE A 16 4.45 5.41 -19.28
N SER A 17 4.10 5.27 -20.57
CA SER A 17 2.70 5.36 -20.96
C SER A 17 1.98 4.18 -20.32
N PHE A 18 1.39 4.40 -19.16
CA PHE A 18 0.42 3.47 -18.61
C PHE A 18 -0.73 3.37 -19.62
N PRO A 19 -1.05 2.17 -20.15
CA PRO A 19 -2.31 2.00 -20.86
C PRO A 19 -3.41 2.39 -19.89
N SER A 20 -4.28 3.31 -20.31
CA SER A 20 -5.50 3.70 -19.59
C SER A 20 -6.12 2.44 -18.96
N MET A 21 -6.10 2.38 -17.62
CA MET A 21 -6.85 1.36 -16.90
C MET A 21 -8.32 1.66 -17.14
N VAL A 22 -8.90 0.99 -18.13
CA VAL A 22 -10.34 0.92 -18.29
C VAL A 22 -10.85 0.05 -17.13
N ASP A 23 -11.75 0.62 -16.32
CA ASP A 23 -12.39 0.05 -15.13
C ASP A 23 -13.13 -1.27 -15.40
N HIS A 24 -12.39 -2.34 -15.64
CA HIS A 24 -12.91 -3.69 -15.73
C HIS A 24 -12.07 -4.60 -14.84
N PRO A 25 -12.66 -5.34 -13.88
CA PRO A 25 -11.93 -6.33 -13.10
C PRO A 25 -11.44 -7.41 -14.07
N MET A 26 -10.18 -7.33 -14.46
CA MET A 26 -9.56 -8.29 -15.38
C MET A 26 -9.38 -9.61 -14.64
N PRO A 27 -9.96 -10.72 -15.11
CA PRO A 27 -9.72 -12.02 -14.52
C PRO A 27 -8.22 -12.31 -14.59
N GLU A 28 -7.65 -12.62 -13.42
CA GLU A 28 -6.23 -12.96 -13.17
C GLU A 28 -5.64 -13.95 -14.21
N GLU A 29 -6.50 -14.74 -14.85
CA GLU A 29 -6.17 -15.70 -15.91
C GLU A 29 -5.58 -15.10 -17.20
N ARG A 30 -5.97 -13.87 -17.59
CA ARG A 30 -5.49 -13.24 -18.85
C ARG A 30 -4.13 -12.54 -18.73
N ALA A 31 -3.64 -12.29 -17.51
CA ALA A 31 -2.33 -11.68 -17.31
C ALA A 31 -1.20 -12.55 -17.91
N SER A 32 -1.38 -13.87 -17.92
CA SER A 32 -0.43 -14.86 -18.45
C SER A 32 -0.11 -14.70 -19.95
N LYS A 33 -1.03 -14.15 -20.77
CA LYS A 33 -0.80 -13.96 -22.22
C LYS A 33 0.10 -12.78 -22.54
N TYR A 34 0.15 -11.76 -21.68
CA TYR A 34 0.94 -10.55 -21.92
C TYR A 34 2.37 -10.62 -21.36
N GLU A 35 2.62 -11.59 -20.49
CA GLU A 35 3.96 -11.90 -19.96
C GLU A 35 5.00 -12.19 -21.05
N ASN A 36 4.59 -12.66 -22.24
CA ASN A 36 5.50 -12.94 -23.36
C ASN A 36 5.94 -11.67 -24.12
N TYR A 37 5.25 -10.55 -23.93
CA TYR A 37 5.61 -9.26 -24.54
C TYR A 37 6.65 -8.48 -23.73
N PHE A 38 6.90 -8.88 -22.48
CA PHE A 38 7.90 -8.28 -21.63
C PHE A 38 9.24 -9.00 -21.78
N SER A 39 10.29 -8.21 -21.95
CA SER A 39 11.67 -8.67 -21.87
C SER A 39 11.90 -9.42 -20.56
N ALA A 40 12.83 -10.38 -20.57
CA ALA A 40 13.23 -11.10 -19.37
C ALA A 40 13.63 -10.15 -18.22
N SER A 41 14.21 -8.98 -18.53
CA SER A 41 14.54 -7.96 -17.53
C SER A 41 13.32 -7.30 -16.91
N GLU A 42 12.29 -7.02 -17.71
CA GLU A 42 11.05 -6.38 -17.26
C GLU A 42 10.24 -7.32 -16.38
N ARG A 43 10.18 -8.61 -16.74
CA ARG A 43 9.53 -9.66 -15.92
C ARG A 43 10.22 -9.85 -14.58
N LEU A 44 11.56 -9.80 -14.55
CA LEU A 44 12.33 -9.85 -13.31
C LEU A 44 12.15 -8.59 -12.46
N SER A 45 12.06 -7.42 -13.09
CA SER A 45 11.78 -6.15 -12.41
C SER A 45 10.39 -6.18 -11.77
N LEU A 46 9.36 -6.60 -12.52
CA LEU A 46 7.99 -6.72 -12.01
C LEU A 46 7.92 -7.73 -10.86
N LYS A 47 8.60 -8.88 -10.96
CA LYS A 47 8.70 -9.84 -9.84
C LYS A 47 9.37 -9.23 -8.61
N ARG A 48 10.41 -8.41 -8.78
CA ARG A 48 11.09 -7.71 -7.68
C ARG A 48 10.18 -6.65 -7.05
N GLU A 49 9.47 -5.89 -7.87
CA GLU A 49 8.52 -4.88 -7.42
C GLU A 49 7.30 -5.50 -6.72
N LEU A 50 6.78 -6.62 -7.22
CA LEU A 50 5.70 -7.37 -6.58
C LEU A 50 6.17 -8.14 -5.34
N SER A 51 7.47 -8.48 -5.23
CA SER A 51 8.02 -9.11 -4.03
C SER A 51 7.89 -8.23 -2.79
N TRP A 52 7.82 -6.90 -2.98
CA TRP A 52 7.50 -5.98 -1.91
C TRP A 52 6.11 -6.27 -1.34
N TYR A 53 5.14 -6.70 -2.13
CA TYR A 53 3.82 -7.05 -1.59
C TYR A 53 3.79 -8.45 -0.96
N ARG A 54 4.77 -9.31 -1.29
CA ARG A 54 4.84 -10.69 -0.80
C ARG A 54 5.39 -10.74 0.63
N GLY A 55 4.52 -11.06 1.59
CA GLY A 55 4.89 -11.22 3.00
C GLY A 55 4.59 -10.01 3.89
N ARG A 56 4.01 -8.94 3.34
CA ARG A 56 3.46 -7.86 4.17
C ARG A 56 2.04 -8.22 4.59
N ARG A 57 1.66 -7.78 5.79
CA ARG A 57 0.25 -7.73 6.15
C ARG A 57 -0.45 -6.68 5.28
N PRO A 58 -1.69 -6.93 4.81
CA PRO A 58 -2.48 -5.91 4.15
C PRO A 58 -2.54 -4.64 5.00
N ARG A 59 -2.49 -3.48 4.35
CA ARG A 59 -2.74 -2.21 5.04
C ARG A 59 -4.23 -2.12 5.34
N THR A 60 -4.58 -1.79 6.57
CA THR A 60 -5.95 -1.50 6.97
C THR A 60 -6.32 -0.10 6.47
N ALA A 61 -7.34 -0.01 5.63
CA ALA A 61 -7.96 1.27 5.28
C ALA A 61 -9.15 1.50 6.21
N PHE A 62 -9.19 2.66 6.88
CA PHE A 62 -10.29 3.02 7.75
C PHE A 62 -11.34 3.84 7.00
N THR A 63 -12.60 3.62 7.33
CA THR A 63 -13.69 4.53 6.97
C THR A 63 -13.58 5.83 7.78
N GLN A 64 -14.20 6.90 7.27
CA GLN A 64 -14.21 8.19 7.96
C GLN A 64 -14.77 8.09 9.40
N ASN A 65 -15.88 7.36 9.58
CA ASN A 65 -16.49 7.13 10.90
C ASN A 65 -15.55 6.38 11.86
N GLN A 66 -14.80 5.38 11.38
CA GLN A 66 -13.81 4.68 12.21
C GLN A 66 -12.69 5.63 12.65
N ILE A 67 -12.20 6.50 11.76
CA ILE A 67 -11.17 7.49 12.09
C ILE A 67 -11.66 8.45 13.18
N GLU A 68 -12.87 8.99 13.04
CA GLU A 68 -13.44 9.93 14.02
C GLU A 68 -13.54 9.32 15.42
N VAL A 69 -13.98 8.06 15.51
CA VAL A 69 -14.03 7.34 16.79
C VAL A 69 -12.63 7.14 17.37
N LEU A 70 -11.66 6.72 16.54
CA LEU A 70 -10.27 6.53 16.96
C LEU A 70 -9.63 7.84 17.45
N GLU A 71 -9.86 8.95 16.74
CA GLU A 71 -9.38 10.28 17.14
C GLU A 71 -9.99 10.74 18.47
N ASN A 72 -11.29 10.51 18.67
CA ASN A 72 -11.98 10.87 19.91
C ASN A 72 -11.41 10.10 21.11
N VAL A 73 -11.18 8.79 20.95
CA VAL A 73 -10.52 7.98 22.00
C VAL A 73 -9.11 8.51 22.26
N PHE A 74 -8.34 8.80 21.21
CA PHE A 74 -6.98 9.29 21.32
C PHE A 74 -6.90 10.64 22.07
N ARG A 75 -7.84 11.56 21.82
CA ARG A 75 -7.91 12.87 22.52
C ARG A 75 -8.07 12.73 24.03
N VAL A 76 -8.79 11.70 24.49
CA VAL A 76 -9.01 11.45 25.92
C VAL A 76 -7.87 10.64 26.52
N ASN A 77 -7.38 9.64 25.79
CA ASN A 77 -6.30 8.77 26.20
C ASN A 77 -5.48 8.30 24.99
N CYS A 78 -4.28 8.85 24.83
CA CYS A 78 -3.37 8.51 23.73
C CYS A 78 -2.78 7.08 23.86
N TYR A 79 -2.87 6.46 25.03
CA TYR A 79 -2.27 5.15 25.33
C TYR A 79 -3.26 4.24 26.08
N PRO A 80 -4.37 3.83 25.45
CA PRO A 80 -5.33 2.92 26.05
C PRO A 80 -4.70 1.55 26.33
N GLY A 81 -5.12 0.91 27.42
CA GLY A 81 -4.71 -0.45 27.79
C GLY A 81 -5.16 -1.50 26.75
N ILE A 82 -4.66 -2.73 26.87
CA ILE A 82 -4.95 -3.80 25.90
C ILE A 82 -6.46 -4.09 25.81
N ASP A 83 -7.15 -4.22 26.93
CA ASP A 83 -8.59 -4.52 26.99
C ASP A 83 -9.43 -3.48 26.25
N ILE A 84 -9.05 -2.19 26.39
CA ILE A 84 -9.74 -1.07 25.73
C ILE A 84 -9.48 -1.12 24.21
N ARG A 85 -8.26 -1.47 23.79
CA ARG A 85 -7.94 -1.58 22.36
C ARG A 85 -8.67 -2.74 21.70
N GLU A 86 -8.83 -3.87 22.40
CA GLU A 86 -9.58 -5.03 21.90
C GLU A 86 -11.08 -4.72 21.78
N ASP A 87 -11.69 -4.14 22.82
CA ASP A 87 -13.10 -3.69 22.77
C ASP A 87 -13.34 -2.69 21.62
N LEU A 88 -12.39 -1.78 21.38
CA LEU A 88 -12.46 -0.84 20.27
C LEU A 88 -12.33 -1.53 18.91
N ALA A 89 -11.45 -2.51 18.77
CA ALA A 89 -11.29 -3.29 17.55
C ALA A 89 -12.57 -4.05 17.21
N GLN A 90 -13.22 -4.67 18.20
CA GLN A 90 -14.50 -5.36 18.04
C GLN A 90 -15.61 -4.38 17.62
N LYS A 91 -15.74 -3.24 18.32
CA LYS A 91 -16.75 -2.21 17.98
C LYS A 91 -16.59 -1.62 16.59
N LEU A 92 -15.36 -1.52 16.11
CA LEU A 92 -15.04 -0.98 14.79
C LEU A 92 -14.90 -2.05 13.71
N ASN A 93 -15.11 -3.34 14.03
CA ASN A 93 -14.92 -4.48 13.13
C ASN A 93 -13.53 -4.50 12.47
N LEU A 94 -12.48 -4.38 13.30
CA LEU A 94 -11.07 -4.33 12.89
C LEU A 94 -10.28 -5.61 13.23
N GLU A 95 -10.96 -6.69 13.65
CA GLU A 95 -10.33 -7.97 13.99
C GLU A 95 -9.92 -8.82 12.78
#